data_AF-A0A1E1WKK9-F1
#
_entry.id   AF-A0A1E1WKK9-F1
#
_cell.length_a   1.000
_cell.length_b   1.000
_cell.length_c   1.000
_cell.angle_alpha   90.00
_cell.angle_beta   90.00
_cell.angle_gamma   90.00
#
_symmetry.space_group_name_H-M   'P 1'
#
loop_
_entity.id
_entity.type
_entity.pdbx_description
1 polymer ?
#
loop_
_entity_poly.entity_id
_entity_poly.type
_entity_poly.pdbx_seq_one_letter_code
_entity_poly.pdbx_strand_id
1 'polypeptide(L)'
;LDWVKLDDPYEEVVELGVCSANNMEESGCSGVPAHALVALGLLLKLPGYADALLDEGARAVHLLRLLLGVTHDEDGRSIVVGGSGANGNWSLGTLPFRVVAQLLEAAPLSSPEGRQLRRALLALGAVRLVLACLAVFTHHRPASNDNSQASNGSSGGKGEEKSQLYWAKGTGFGTGSTQQSWNVEQALVRQRTEEEHVTVLLQVLASYMNPGEKWPPEEGTPQVELDESEGDDEDNDLPSEFIDLLVGSSLVPAICSYLRNDSVLDMSR
;
A
#
# COMPACT_ATOMS: atom_id res chain seq x y z
N LEU A 1 0.72 54.00 6.32
CA LEU A 1 1.62 52.88 6.62
C LEU A 1 1.02 51.66 5.95
N ASP A 2 1.53 51.36 4.75
CA ASP A 2 1.22 50.16 3.98
C ASP A 2 1.68 48.94 4.75
N TRP A 3 0.77 48.00 4.98
CA TRP A 3 1.11 46.66 5.45
C TRP A 3 1.40 45.81 4.22
N VAL A 4 2.67 45.81 3.81
CA VAL A 4 3.19 44.80 2.89
C VAL A 4 3.11 43.46 3.61
N LYS A 5 2.24 42.56 3.13
CA LYS A 5 2.33 41.15 3.47
C LYS A 5 3.62 40.63 2.82
N LEU A 6 4.62 40.37 3.65
CA LEU A 6 5.77 39.58 3.25
C LEU A 6 5.27 38.13 3.20
N ASP A 7 5.20 37.57 2.00
CA ASP A 7 5.01 36.14 1.81
C ASP A 7 6.21 35.43 2.44
N ASP A 8 5.95 34.59 3.44
CA ASP A 8 6.96 33.81 4.16
C ASP A 8 7.35 32.60 3.28
N PRO A 9 8.60 32.49 2.78
CA PRO A 9 9.02 31.43 1.86
C PRO A 9 9.14 30.04 2.53
N TYR A 10 8.69 29.88 3.78
CA TYR A 10 8.81 28.64 4.55
C TYR A 10 7.53 27.79 4.62
N GLU A 11 6.37 28.25 4.15
CA GLU A 11 5.16 27.41 4.10
C GLU A 11 5.12 26.44 2.90
N GLU A 12 5.84 26.72 1.81
CA GLU A 12 5.79 25.90 0.58
C GLU A 12 6.48 24.52 0.74
N VAL A 13 7.27 24.32 1.80
CA VAL A 13 8.06 23.10 1.99
C VAL A 13 7.28 21.98 2.71
N VAL A 14 6.08 22.26 3.25
CA VAL A 14 5.32 21.30 4.08
C VAL A 14 4.11 20.69 3.34
N GLU A 15 3.78 21.14 2.12
CA GLU A 15 2.65 20.59 1.33
C GLU A 15 3.00 19.47 0.34
N LEU A 16 4.24 18.98 0.33
CA LEU A 16 4.62 17.75 -0.39
C LEU A 16 4.37 16.53 0.50
N GLY A 17 3.12 16.15 0.72
CA GLY A 17 2.85 14.97 1.55
C GLY A 17 1.44 14.40 1.63
N VAL A 18 0.40 15.11 1.21
CA VAL A 18 -0.98 14.58 1.23
C VAL A 18 -1.77 15.09 0.03
N CYS A 19 -1.42 14.62 -1.17
CA CYS A 19 -2.34 14.69 -2.29
C CYS A 19 -3.51 13.76 -1.98
N SER A 20 -4.68 14.36 -1.78
CA SER A 20 -5.94 13.67 -1.49
C SER A 20 -6.19 12.54 -2.51
N ALA A 21 -6.28 11.31 -2.02
CA ALA A 21 -6.46 10.08 -2.80
C ALA A 21 -7.85 9.94 -3.48
N ASN A 22 -8.60 11.03 -3.65
CA ASN A 22 -10.02 10.97 -4.02
C ASN A 22 -10.40 11.65 -5.34
N ASN A 23 -9.47 12.15 -6.16
CA ASN A 23 -9.89 12.71 -7.46
C ASN A 23 -8.83 12.79 -8.57
N MET A 24 -8.18 11.67 -8.90
CA MET A 24 -7.38 11.57 -10.12
C MET A 24 -7.95 10.47 -11.02
N GLU A 25 -9.13 10.74 -11.60
CA GLU A 25 -9.59 10.03 -12.79
C GLU A 25 -9.48 10.97 -14.00
N GLU A 26 -9.16 10.37 -15.15
CA GLU A 26 -9.03 10.98 -16.49
C GLU A 26 -7.72 11.69 -16.83
N SER A 27 -6.61 10.94 -16.81
CA SER A 27 -5.59 10.98 -17.87
C SER A 27 -4.77 9.69 -17.82
N GLY A 28 -4.78 8.93 -18.92
CA GLY A 28 -4.18 7.60 -19.03
C GLY A 28 -2.65 7.57 -18.90
N CYS A 29 -2.12 7.79 -17.71
CA CYS A 29 -0.75 7.44 -17.36
C CYS A 29 -0.78 6.15 -16.55
N SER A 30 -0.36 5.04 -17.17
CA SER A 30 -0.03 3.76 -16.52
C SER A 30 1.23 3.91 -15.66
N GLY A 31 1.17 4.84 -14.70
CA GLY A 31 2.28 5.31 -13.88
C GLY A 31 2.65 4.35 -12.74
N VAL A 32 3.87 4.47 -12.21
CA VAL A 32 4.18 3.96 -10.86
C VAL A 32 3.30 4.74 -9.87
N PRO A 33 2.58 4.08 -8.97
CA PRO A 33 1.63 4.76 -8.12
C PRO A 33 2.33 5.65 -7.08
N ALA A 34 1.70 6.76 -6.70
CA ALA A 34 2.33 7.79 -5.88
C ALA A 34 2.83 7.26 -4.52
N HIS A 35 2.10 6.34 -3.89
CA HIS A 35 2.51 5.75 -2.61
C HIS A 35 3.82 4.98 -2.72
N ALA A 36 4.15 4.40 -3.88
CA ALA A 36 5.40 3.69 -4.10
C ALA A 36 6.60 4.66 -4.17
N LEU A 37 6.43 5.84 -4.77
CA LEU A 37 7.47 6.87 -4.80
C LEU A 37 7.66 7.52 -3.43
N VAL A 38 6.57 7.77 -2.70
CA VAL A 38 6.63 8.22 -1.31
C VAL A 38 7.34 7.19 -0.44
N ALA A 39 6.98 5.90 -0.58
CA ALA A 39 7.65 4.81 0.13
C ALA A 39 9.15 4.80 -0.20
N LEU A 40 9.53 4.86 -1.47
CA LEU A 40 10.93 4.91 -1.87
C LEU A 40 11.69 6.06 -1.19
N GLY A 41 11.15 7.28 -1.23
CA GLY A 41 11.79 8.44 -0.63
C GLY A 41 11.99 8.32 0.88
N LEU A 42 11.05 7.65 1.58
CA LEU A 42 11.20 7.31 2.99
C LEU A 42 12.25 6.22 3.20
N LEU A 43 12.13 5.10 2.48
CA LEU A 43 12.93 3.90 2.66
C LEU A 43 14.41 4.09 2.29
N LEU A 44 14.73 5.02 1.38
CA LEU A 44 16.11 5.41 1.09
C LEU A 44 16.88 5.97 2.30
N LYS A 45 16.18 6.37 3.37
CA LYS A 45 16.79 6.81 4.64
C LYS A 45 17.10 5.64 5.58
N LEU A 46 16.67 4.41 5.27
CA LEU A 46 16.95 3.23 6.09
C LEU A 46 18.38 2.72 5.84
N PRO A 47 19.08 2.29 6.90
CA PRO A 47 20.38 1.65 6.75
C PRO A 47 20.24 0.35 5.94
N GLY A 48 21.16 0.12 5.00
CA GLY A 48 21.20 -1.08 4.15
C GLY A 48 20.16 -1.13 3.02
N TYR A 49 19.16 -0.24 3.02
CA TYR A 49 18.12 -0.26 1.98
C TYR A 49 18.63 0.19 0.61
N ALA A 50 19.49 1.21 0.55
CA ALA A 50 20.04 1.66 -0.72
C ALA A 50 20.87 0.56 -1.41
N ASP A 51 21.67 -0.18 -0.65
CA ASP A 51 22.49 -1.28 -1.16
C ASP A 51 21.60 -2.43 -1.68
N ALA A 52 20.61 -2.87 -0.89
CA ALA A 52 19.67 -3.91 -1.31
C ALA A 52 18.80 -3.47 -2.51
N LEU A 53 18.48 -2.19 -2.63
CA LEU A 53 17.78 -1.67 -3.80
C LEU A 53 18.68 -1.76 -5.05
N LEU A 54 19.97 -1.45 -4.95
CA LEU A 54 20.89 -1.51 -6.08
C LEU A 54 21.07 -2.93 -6.64
N ASP A 55 20.90 -3.97 -5.81
CA ASP A 55 20.89 -5.37 -6.24
C ASP A 55 19.75 -5.68 -7.25
N GLU A 56 18.67 -4.89 -7.23
CA GLU A 56 17.55 -5.02 -8.18
C GLU A 56 17.89 -4.47 -9.59
N GLY A 57 19.08 -3.87 -9.74
CA GLY A 57 19.68 -3.48 -11.01
C GLY A 57 18.90 -2.41 -11.78
N ALA A 58 18.54 -2.70 -13.04
CA ALA A 58 17.83 -1.76 -13.91
C ALA A 58 16.52 -1.25 -13.30
N ARG A 59 15.85 -2.07 -12.49
CA ARG A 59 14.59 -1.69 -11.81
C ARG A 59 14.81 -0.55 -10.82
N ALA A 60 15.90 -0.60 -10.05
CA ALA A 60 16.28 0.47 -9.13
C ALA A 60 16.59 1.76 -9.87
N VAL A 61 17.34 1.69 -10.97
CA VAL A 61 17.66 2.86 -11.81
C VAL A 61 16.40 3.53 -12.33
N HIS A 62 15.45 2.75 -12.83
CA HIS A 62 14.15 3.28 -13.29
C HIS A 62 13.37 3.95 -12.16
N LEU A 63 13.32 3.32 -10.98
CA LEU A 63 12.61 3.85 -9.83
C LEU A 63 13.23 5.16 -9.32
N LEU A 64 14.57 5.24 -9.27
CA LEU A 64 15.31 6.44 -8.91
C LEU A 64 15.15 7.56 -9.94
N ARG A 65 15.15 7.23 -11.25
CA ARG A 65 14.83 8.20 -12.31
C ARG A 65 13.44 8.78 -12.11
N LEU A 66 12.44 7.93 -11.85
CA LEU A 66 11.06 8.37 -11.60
C LEU A 66 10.97 9.26 -10.34
N LEU A 67 11.70 8.94 -9.27
CA LEU A 67 11.76 9.77 -8.07
C LEU A 67 12.35 11.17 -8.36
N LEU A 68 13.30 11.26 -9.28
CA LEU A 68 13.90 12.51 -9.75
C LEU A 68 13.03 13.26 -10.79
N GLY A 69 11.83 12.74 -11.10
CA GLY A 69 10.92 13.33 -12.10
C GLY A 69 11.27 12.98 -13.55
N VAL A 70 12.22 12.07 -13.78
CA VAL A 70 12.61 11.60 -15.12
C VAL A 70 11.71 10.41 -15.50
N THR A 71 10.94 10.56 -16.57
CA THR A 71 9.94 9.57 -17.03
C THR A 71 10.42 8.69 -18.18
N HIS A 72 11.63 8.91 -18.67
CA HIS A 72 12.19 8.21 -19.84
C HIS A 72 13.49 7.46 -19.50
N ASP A 73 13.70 6.31 -20.15
CA ASP A 73 14.95 5.55 -20.07
C ASP A 73 16.06 6.18 -20.93
N GLU A 74 17.21 5.51 -21.00
CA GLU A 74 18.36 5.97 -21.78
C GLU A 74 18.11 6.01 -23.30
N ASP A 75 17.16 5.20 -23.78
CA ASP A 75 16.73 5.12 -25.18
C ASP A 75 15.56 6.09 -25.49
N GLY A 76 15.11 6.88 -24.51
CA GLY A 76 13.99 7.82 -24.65
C GLY A 76 12.61 7.15 -24.60
N ARG A 77 12.51 5.89 -24.17
CA ARG A 77 11.24 5.18 -24.01
C ARG A 77 10.64 5.50 -22.65
N SER A 78 9.31 5.51 -22.57
CA SER A 78 8.60 5.72 -21.29
C SER A 78 8.88 4.57 -20.33
N ILE A 79 9.46 4.88 -19.17
CA ILE A 79 9.79 3.90 -18.12
C ILE A 79 8.54 3.13 -17.67
N VAL A 80 7.40 3.83 -17.64
CA VAL A 80 6.12 3.30 -17.14
C VAL A 80 5.38 2.42 -18.14
N VAL A 81 5.65 2.59 -19.43
CA VAL A 81 5.17 1.66 -20.47
C VAL A 81 6.11 0.45 -20.58
N GLY A 82 7.41 0.65 -20.37
CA GLY A 82 8.42 -0.42 -20.37
C GLY A 82 8.30 -1.39 -19.19
N GLY A 83 7.92 -0.91 -18.01
CA GLY A 83 7.74 -1.73 -16.80
C GLY A 83 6.56 -2.70 -16.86
N SER A 84 5.51 -2.38 -17.62
CA SER A 84 4.36 -3.27 -17.87
C SER A 84 4.52 -4.13 -19.15
N GLY A 85 5.70 -4.12 -19.79
CA GLY A 85 5.91 -4.76 -21.08
C GLY A 85 5.75 -6.29 -21.04
N ALA A 86 4.79 -6.81 -21.82
CA ALA A 86 4.60 -8.14 -22.43
C ALA A 86 4.91 -9.44 -21.66
N ASN A 87 5.89 -9.48 -20.76
CA ASN A 87 6.34 -10.64 -19.98
C ASN A 87 6.03 -10.53 -18.48
N GLY A 88 5.15 -9.61 -18.07
CA GLY A 88 4.29 -9.73 -16.88
C GLY A 88 4.91 -9.96 -15.49
N ASN A 89 6.23 -9.90 -15.30
CA ASN A 89 6.85 -10.45 -14.08
C ASN A 89 7.47 -9.43 -13.12
N TRP A 90 7.41 -8.12 -13.38
CA TRP A 90 8.02 -7.13 -12.47
C TRP A 90 7.26 -5.81 -12.42
N SER A 91 6.69 -5.49 -11.25
CA SER A 91 6.01 -4.22 -10.96
C SER A 91 6.95 -3.26 -10.23
N LEU A 92 7.25 -2.12 -10.86
CA LEU A 92 8.01 -1.04 -10.20
C LEU A 92 7.25 -0.45 -9.00
N GLY A 93 5.91 -0.55 -8.97
CA GLY A 93 5.08 -0.05 -7.87
C GLY A 93 5.24 -0.84 -6.57
N THR A 94 5.56 -2.14 -6.65
CA THR A 94 5.74 -2.98 -5.47
C THR A 94 7.19 -3.14 -5.05
N LEU A 95 8.14 -2.80 -5.92
CA LEU A 95 9.58 -2.94 -5.70
C LEU A 95 10.07 -2.38 -4.35
N PRO A 96 9.70 -1.16 -3.93
CA PRO A 96 10.22 -0.62 -2.66
C PRO A 96 9.88 -1.50 -1.46
N PHE A 97 8.67 -2.04 -1.45
CA PHE A 97 8.18 -2.89 -0.38
C PHE A 97 8.82 -4.29 -0.42
N ARG A 98 9.07 -4.84 -1.63
CA ARG A 98 9.78 -6.12 -1.77
C ARG A 98 11.19 -6.07 -1.21
N VAL A 99 11.93 -4.99 -1.45
CA VAL A 99 13.28 -4.79 -0.90
C VAL A 99 13.24 -4.72 0.63
N VAL A 100 12.24 -4.04 1.21
CA VAL A 100 12.05 -4.04 2.69
C VAL A 100 11.78 -5.44 3.22
N ALA A 101 10.90 -6.21 2.58
CA ALA A 101 10.62 -7.58 2.99
C ALA A 101 11.91 -8.43 2.96
N GLN A 102 12.71 -8.35 1.90
CA GLN A 102 13.99 -9.05 1.80
C GLN A 102 14.98 -8.69 2.93
N LEU A 103 15.08 -7.40 3.27
CA LEU A 103 15.92 -6.95 4.39
C LEU A 103 15.44 -7.49 5.72
N LEU A 104 14.12 -7.52 5.94
CA LEU A 104 13.52 -8.06 7.16
C LEU A 104 13.73 -9.58 7.26
N GLU A 105 13.58 -10.32 6.16
CA GLU A 105 13.87 -11.76 6.08
C GLU A 105 15.34 -12.08 6.36
N ALA A 106 16.26 -11.24 5.89
CA ALA A 106 17.69 -11.40 6.16
C ALA A 106 18.10 -11.03 7.59
N ALA A 107 17.22 -10.36 8.36
CA ALA A 107 17.51 -9.80 9.67
C ALA A 107 16.61 -10.40 10.76
N PRO A 108 17.02 -11.52 11.40
CA PRO A 108 16.22 -12.21 12.41
C PRO A 108 15.97 -11.35 13.64
N LEU A 109 14.86 -11.62 14.36
CA LEU A 109 14.46 -10.90 15.58
C LEU A 109 15.51 -10.96 16.70
N SER A 110 16.21 -12.08 16.82
CA SER A 110 17.28 -12.27 17.80
C SER A 110 18.51 -11.42 17.53
N SER A 111 18.71 -10.95 16.29
CA SER A 111 19.84 -10.11 15.94
C SER A 111 19.61 -8.65 16.37
N PRO A 112 20.61 -7.97 16.97
CA PRO A 112 20.51 -6.55 17.29
C PRO A 112 20.28 -5.69 16.04
N GLU A 113 20.82 -6.09 14.89
CA GLU A 113 20.60 -5.42 13.59
C GLU A 113 19.15 -5.54 13.14
N GLY A 114 18.54 -6.72 13.29
CA GLY A 114 17.13 -6.95 12.97
C GLY A 114 16.18 -6.16 13.88
N ARG A 115 16.53 -6.00 15.16
CA ARG A 115 15.77 -5.14 16.09
C ARG A 115 15.92 -3.66 15.74
N GLN A 116 17.13 -3.22 15.40
CA GLN A 116 17.37 -1.83 14.98
C GLN A 116 16.64 -1.48 13.69
N LEU A 117 16.60 -2.40 12.71
CA LEU A 117 15.84 -2.23 11.47
C LEU A 117 14.35 -2.02 11.74
N ARG A 118 13.75 -2.82 12.63
CA ARG A 118 12.34 -2.72 13.03
C ARG A 118 12.01 -1.40 13.72
N ARG A 119 12.89 -0.94 14.62
CA ARG A 119 12.77 0.39 15.27
C ARG A 119 12.91 1.52 14.25
N ALA A 120 13.85 1.41 13.31
CA ALA A 120 14.02 2.41 12.25
C ALA A 120 12.77 2.48 11.36
N LEU A 121 12.23 1.34 10.92
CA LEU A 121 11.00 1.28 10.12
C LEU A 121 9.81 1.94 10.82
N LEU A 122 9.65 1.76 12.13
CA LEU A 122 8.63 2.45 12.93
C LEU A 122 8.87 3.96 13.00
N ALA A 123 10.10 4.37 13.35
CA ALA A 123 10.48 5.77 13.49
C ALA A 123 10.35 6.56 12.17
N LEU A 124 10.65 5.94 11.03
CA LEU A 124 10.45 6.52 9.71
C LEU A 124 8.98 6.59 9.28
N GLY A 125 8.06 5.94 10.00
CA GLY A 125 6.65 5.85 9.63
C GLY A 125 6.37 4.87 8.49
N ALA A 126 7.31 3.99 8.14
CA ALA A 126 7.13 3.02 7.05
C ALA A 126 5.99 2.04 7.34
N VAL A 127 5.87 1.56 8.60
CA VAL A 127 4.78 0.67 9.02
C VAL A 127 3.41 1.37 8.89
N ARG A 128 3.33 2.64 9.28
CA ARG A 128 2.11 3.45 9.13
C ARG A 128 1.71 3.60 7.66
N LEU A 129 2.69 3.83 6.78
CA LEU A 129 2.45 3.89 5.34
C LEU A 129 1.94 2.54 4.80
N VAL A 130 2.55 1.41 5.20
CA VAL A 130 2.11 0.07 4.79
C VAL A 130 0.67 -0.18 5.22
N LEU A 131 0.31 0.11 6.47
CA LEU A 131 -1.05 -0.03 6.99
C LEU A 131 -2.04 0.91 6.27
N ALA A 132 -1.64 2.14 5.95
CA ALA A 132 -2.47 3.08 5.20
C ALA A 132 -2.72 2.59 3.77
N CYS A 133 -1.69 2.06 3.09
CA CYS A 133 -1.84 1.44 1.77
C CYS A 133 -2.79 0.25 1.83
N LEU A 134 -2.65 -0.64 2.82
CA LEU A 134 -3.55 -1.77 3.01
C LEU A 134 -4.99 -1.32 3.25
N ALA A 135 -5.22 -0.28 4.05
CA ALA A 135 -6.57 0.27 4.25
C ALA A 135 -7.22 0.75 2.94
N VAL A 136 -6.43 1.35 2.04
CA VAL A 136 -6.88 1.78 0.71
C VAL A 136 -7.20 0.59 -0.18
N PHE A 137 -6.26 -0.35 -0.31
CA PHE A 137 -6.40 -1.49 -1.24
C PHE A 137 -7.39 -2.55 -0.78
N THR A 138 -7.63 -2.68 0.52
CA THR A 138 -8.67 -3.57 1.07
C THR A 138 -10.03 -2.89 1.17
N HIS A 139 -10.11 -1.59 0.85
CA HIS A 139 -11.31 -0.77 1.00
C HIS A 139 -11.87 -0.70 2.45
N HIS A 140 -11.06 -1.05 3.45
CA HIS A 140 -11.41 -0.94 4.85
C HIS A 140 -10.80 0.33 5.45
N ARG A 141 -11.64 1.31 5.80
CA ARG A 141 -11.18 2.54 6.48
C ARG A 141 -10.96 2.25 7.96
N PRO A 142 -9.92 2.82 8.60
CA PRO A 142 -9.72 2.68 10.04
C PRO A 142 -10.98 3.14 10.78
N ALA A 143 -11.35 2.40 11.81
CA ALA A 143 -12.53 2.68 12.63
C ALA A 143 -12.33 4.01 13.35
N SER A 144 -12.65 5.11 12.70
CA SER A 144 -13.13 6.30 13.42
C SER A 144 -14.26 5.81 14.33
N ASN A 145 -14.22 6.21 15.59
CA ASN A 145 -15.11 5.82 16.70
C ASN A 145 -16.64 6.03 16.47
N ASP A 146 -17.06 6.21 15.23
CA ASP A 146 -18.44 6.15 14.79
C ASP A 146 -18.82 4.68 14.59
N ASN A 147 -19.31 4.09 15.69
CA ASN A 147 -19.93 2.78 15.67
C ASN A 147 -21.21 2.82 14.81
N SER A 148 -21.06 2.69 13.50
CA SER A 148 -22.14 2.31 12.61
C SER A 148 -21.68 1.14 11.75
N GLN A 149 -22.00 -0.07 12.24
CA GLN A 149 -22.24 -1.19 11.36
C GLN A 149 -23.22 -0.75 10.26
N ALA A 150 -22.73 -0.57 9.04
CA ALA A 150 -23.56 -0.51 7.86
C ALA A 150 -22.89 -1.33 6.76
N SER A 151 -23.42 -2.55 6.63
CA SER A 151 -23.36 -3.40 5.46
C SER A 151 -23.46 -2.63 4.15
N ASN A 152 -22.78 -3.16 3.12
CA ASN A 152 -23.09 -3.02 1.69
C ASN A 152 -24.42 -2.33 1.37
N GLY A 153 -24.34 -1.20 0.64
CA GLY A 153 -25.46 -0.64 -0.09
C GLY A 153 -25.70 0.84 0.16
N SER A 154 -25.55 1.62 -0.91
CA SER A 154 -26.10 2.97 -1.10
C SER A 154 -25.85 4.01 -0.01
N SER A 155 -25.11 5.03 -0.41
CA SER A 155 -25.20 6.38 0.15
C SER A 155 -26.66 6.90 0.15
N GLY A 156 -27.38 6.66 1.24
CA GLY A 156 -28.53 7.46 1.70
C GLY A 156 -28.09 8.16 2.99
N GLY A 157 -28.33 9.44 3.23
CA GLY A 157 -29.49 10.25 2.88
C GLY A 157 -30.00 10.87 4.18
N LYS A 158 -29.86 12.18 4.35
CA LYS A 158 -30.69 12.96 5.29
C LYS A 158 -31.66 13.78 4.44
N GLY A 159 -32.95 13.49 4.56
CA GLY A 159 -34.06 14.29 4.03
C GLY A 159 -34.06 15.70 4.64
N GLU A 160 -34.77 16.68 4.10
CA GLU A 160 -36.15 16.59 3.61
C GLU A 160 -36.44 17.58 2.45
N GLU A 161 -37.28 17.08 1.53
CA GLU A 161 -38.38 17.80 0.87
C GLU A 161 -38.09 19.09 0.08
N LYS A 162 -37.62 18.92 -1.15
CA LYS A 162 -38.10 19.71 -2.29
C LYS A 162 -38.21 18.83 -3.54
N SER A 163 -39.44 18.42 -3.83
CA SER A 163 -39.94 18.16 -5.18
C SER A 163 -39.10 17.20 -6.05
N GLN A 164 -39.42 15.91 -5.92
CA GLN A 164 -39.48 14.96 -7.03
C GLN A 164 -39.94 15.64 -8.34
N LEU A 165 -39.02 16.07 -9.21
CA LEU A 165 -39.32 16.37 -10.61
C LEU A 165 -38.08 16.34 -11.51
N TYR A 166 -37.30 15.26 -11.48
CA TYR A 166 -36.35 14.96 -12.56
C TYR A 166 -36.37 13.47 -12.90
N TRP A 167 -37.54 12.95 -13.25
CA TRP A 167 -37.55 11.98 -14.34
C TRP A 167 -37.56 12.82 -15.60
N ALA A 168 -36.37 13.15 -16.10
CA ALA A 168 -36.24 13.60 -17.47
C ALA A 168 -36.64 12.42 -18.37
N LYS A 169 -37.94 12.22 -18.55
CA LYS A 169 -38.50 11.55 -19.72
C LYS A 169 -38.37 12.53 -20.88
N GLY A 170 -37.12 12.75 -21.29
CA GLY A 170 -36.77 13.43 -22.51
C GLY A 170 -36.06 12.42 -23.40
N THR A 171 -36.75 11.89 -24.39
CA THR A 171 -36.09 11.45 -25.63
C THR A 171 -35.71 12.72 -26.40
N GLY A 172 -34.83 13.51 -25.78
CA GLY A 172 -34.24 14.69 -26.39
C GLY A 172 -33.07 14.20 -27.22
N PHE A 173 -33.21 14.32 -28.53
CA PHE A 173 -32.12 14.19 -29.49
C PHE A 173 -30.95 15.09 -29.04
N GLY A 174 -29.97 14.48 -28.37
CA GLY A 174 -28.71 15.10 -28.00
C GLY A 174 -27.62 14.15 -28.46
N THR A 175 -26.94 14.51 -29.55
CA THR A 175 -25.76 13.82 -30.07
C THR A 175 -24.55 14.07 -29.18
N GLY A 176 -24.70 13.85 -27.87
CA GLY A 176 -23.62 13.87 -26.89
C GLY A 176 -23.30 12.42 -26.53
N SER A 177 -22.05 12.01 -26.74
CA SER A 177 -21.56 10.66 -26.50
C SER A 177 -22.03 10.11 -25.14
N THR A 178 -22.94 9.13 -25.17
CA THR A 178 -23.33 8.33 -24.00
C THR A 178 -22.54 7.03 -23.94
N GLN A 179 -21.30 7.00 -24.43
CA GLN A 179 -20.43 5.84 -24.25
C GLN A 179 -19.83 5.88 -22.84
N GLN A 180 -20.61 5.44 -21.84
CA GLN A 180 -20.01 4.86 -20.64
C GLN A 180 -19.52 3.46 -21.04
N SER A 181 -18.36 3.39 -21.70
CA SER A 181 -17.70 2.13 -22.00
C SER A 181 -17.03 1.63 -20.72
N TRP A 182 -17.69 0.71 -20.01
CA TRP A 182 -17.02 -0.02 -18.94
C TRP A 182 -15.88 -0.83 -19.55
N ASN A 183 -14.65 -0.39 -19.32
CA ASN A 183 -13.47 -1.08 -19.82
C ASN A 183 -13.11 -2.22 -18.88
N VAL A 184 -13.68 -3.40 -19.15
CA VAL A 184 -13.45 -4.65 -18.39
C VAL A 184 -11.96 -4.92 -18.21
N GLU A 185 -11.17 -4.73 -19.27
CA GLU A 185 -9.74 -5.02 -19.27
C GLU A 185 -8.99 -4.08 -18.33
N GLN A 186 -9.30 -2.79 -18.36
CA GLN A 186 -8.71 -1.82 -17.44
C GLN A 186 -9.11 -2.11 -15.99
N ALA A 187 -10.35 -2.52 -15.74
CA ALA A 187 -10.82 -2.91 -14.40
C ALA A 187 -10.07 -4.15 -13.88
N LEU A 188 -9.88 -5.17 -14.72
CA LEU A 188 -9.12 -6.38 -14.36
C LEU A 188 -7.64 -6.09 -14.12
N VAL A 189 -7.02 -5.24 -14.94
CA VAL A 189 -5.64 -4.81 -14.73
C VAL A 189 -5.51 -4.06 -13.41
N ARG A 190 -6.43 -3.14 -13.11
CA ARG A 190 -6.48 -2.43 -11.83
C ARG A 190 -6.61 -3.40 -10.66
N GLN A 191 -7.57 -4.30 -10.71
CA GLN A 191 -7.76 -5.31 -9.66
C GLN A 191 -6.49 -6.13 -9.43
N ARG A 192 -5.87 -6.65 -10.50
CA ARG A 192 -4.60 -7.40 -10.40
C ARG A 192 -3.51 -6.56 -9.75
N THR A 193 -3.38 -5.29 -10.11
CA THR A 193 -2.37 -4.42 -9.49
C THR A 193 -2.65 -4.19 -8.02
N GLU A 194 -3.92 -4.00 -7.62
CA GLU A 194 -4.29 -3.83 -6.21
C GLU A 194 -3.98 -5.11 -5.41
N GLU A 195 -4.32 -6.29 -5.93
CA GLU A 195 -3.99 -7.59 -5.34
C GLU A 195 -2.47 -7.80 -5.21
N GLU A 196 -1.68 -7.43 -6.23
CA GLU A 196 -0.22 -7.49 -6.16
C GLU A 196 0.34 -6.59 -5.05
N HIS A 197 -0.23 -5.39 -4.86
CA HIS A 197 0.18 -4.52 -3.77
C HIS A 197 -0.19 -5.11 -2.41
N VAL A 198 -1.42 -5.62 -2.25
CA VAL A 198 -1.86 -6.23 -0.99
C VAL A 198 -0.95 -7.38 -0.60
N THR A 199 -0.61 -8.27 -1.53
CA THR A 199 0.26 -9.42 -1.25
C THR A 199 1.64 -8.99 -0.77
N VAL A 200 2.29 -8.04 -1.46
CA VAL A 200 3.62 -7.54 -1.06
C VAL A 200 3.57 -6.76 0.25
N LEU A 201 2.54 -5.97 0.50
CA LEU A 201 2.40 -5.21 1.75
C LEU A 201 2.16 -6.15 2.95
N LEU A 202 1.33 -7.18 2.77
CA LEU A 202 1.16 -8.23 3.79
C LEU A 202 2.46 -9.00 4.01
N GLN A 203 3.23 -9.28 2.95
CA GLN A 203 4.54 -9.90 3.09
C GLN A 203 5.49 -9.03 3.91
N VAL A 204 5.51 -7.71 3.72
CA VAL A 204 6.32 -6.80 4.57
C VAL A 204 5.92 -6.93 6.05
N LEU A 205 4.62 -6.98 6.35
CA LEU A 205 4.16 -7.16 7.74
C LEU A 205 4.51 -8.54 8.29
N ALA A 206 4.37 -9.60 7.49
CA ALA A 206 4.75 -10.95 7.87
C ALA A 206 6.25 -11.05 8.16
N SER A 207 7.11 -10.58 7.26
CA SER A 207 8.56 -10.53 7.44
C SER A 207 8.97 -9.62 8.62
N TYR A 208 8.19 -8.57 8.89
CA TYR A 208 8.39 -7.73 10.07
C TYR A 208 8.15 -8.53 11.36
N MET A 209 7.05 -9.28 11.41
CA MET A 209 6.65 -10.06 12.58
C MET A 209 7.55 -11.29 12.76
N ASN A 210 7.61 -12.17 11.76
CA ASN A 210 8.26 -13.46 11.85
C ASN A 210 9.14 -13.69 10.60
N PRO A 211 10.39 -13.19 10.59
CA PRO A 211 11.30 -13.40 9.46
C PRO A 211 11.70 -14.88 9.38
N GLY A 212 11.69 -15.45 8.18
CA GLY A 212 12.12 -16.82 7.91
C GLY A 212 11.07 -17.89 8.21
N GLU A 213 9.90 -17.53 8.75
CA GLU A 213 8.82 -18.47 8.98
C GLU A 213 8.14 -18.84 7.65
N LYS A 214 8.33 -20.08 7.21
CA LYS A 214 7.70 -20.61 6.01
C LYS A 214 6.38 -21.27 6.36
N TRP A 215 5.28 -20.77 5.80
CA TRP A 215 3.95 -21.36 5.91
C TRP A 215 3.48 -21.89 4.53
N PRO A 216 2.95 -23.12 4.43
CA PRO A 216 2.82 -24.13 5.47
C PRO A 216 4.18 -24.71 5.89
N PRO A 217 4.34 -25.15 7.15
CA PRO A 217 5.55 -25.83 7.59
C PRO A 217 5.79 -27.06 6.71
N GLU A 218 7.00 -27.21 6.16
CA GLU A 218 7.34 -28.37 5.35
C GLU A 218 7.15 -29.65 6.18
N GLU A 219 6.21 -30.52 5.78
CA GLU A 219 5.95 -31.81 6.43
C GLU A 219 7.26 -32.61 6.51
N GLY A 220 7.81 -32.75 7.71
CA GLY A 220 9.05 -33.51 7.95
C GLY A 220 10.28 -32.66 8.30
N THR A 221 10.18 -31.33 8.33
CA THR A 221 11.13 -30.56 9.14
C THR A 221 10.85 -30.89 10.60
N PRO A 222 11.84 -31.30 11.42
CA PRO A 222 11.64 -31.30 12.86
C PRO A 222 11.21 -29.88 13.18
N GLN A 223 10.00 -29.74 13.76
CA GLN A 223 9.65 -28.52 14.46
C GLN A 223 10.87 -28.26 15.32
N VAL A 224 11.60 -27.20 15.02
CA VAL A 224 12.53 -26.67 16.01
C VAL A 224 11.54 -26.23 17.08
N GLU A 225 11.29 -27.14 18.02
CA GLU A 225 10.76 -26.81 19.32
C GLU A 225 11.60 -25.60 19.69
N LEU A 226 11.00 -24.42 19.61
CA LEU A 226 11.53 -23.25 20.28
C LEU A 226 11.67 -23.77 21.69
N ASP A 227 12.91 -24.10 22.07
CA ASP A 227 13.26 -24.47 23.41
C ASP A 227 12.64 -23.35 24.25
N GLU A 228 11.59 -23.69 25.01
CA GLU A 228 11.02 -22.82 26.04
C GLU A 228 12.08 -22.73 27.15
N SER A 229 13.26 -22.24 26.78
CA SER A 229 14.32 -21.87 27.69
C SER A 229 13.75 -20.68 28.44
N GLU A 230 13.19 -20.95 29.62
CA GLU A 230 12.67 -19.98 30.57
C GLU A 230 13.78 -19.01 31.06
N GLY A 231 14.36 -18.23 30.14
CA GLY A 231 15.47 -17.33 30.41
C GLY A 231 15.57 -16.21 29.37
N ASP A 232 15.05 -15.03 29.73
CA ASP A 232 15.33 -13.71 29.12
C ASP A 232 14.82 -13.42 27.69
N ASP A 233 13.62 -13.86 27.32
CA ASP A 233 12.99 -13.51 26.03
C ASP A 233 12.37 -12.10 25.93
N GLU A 234 12.54 -11.22 26.92
CA GLU A 234 12.02 -9.84 26.86
C GLU A 234 12.60 -9.03 25.68
N ASP A 235 13.76 -9.45 25.14
CA ASP A 235 14.51 -8.71 24.13
C ASP A 235 14.11 -9.06 22.68
N ASN A 236 13.37 -10.17 22.49
CA ASN A 236 12.88 -10.67 21.20
C ASN A 236 11.47 -10.18 20.86
N ASP A 237 10.83 -9.46 21.78
CA ASP A 237 9.46 -8.99 21.62
C ASP A 237 9.33 -7.91 20.54
N LEU A 238 8.21 -7.95 19.82
CA LEU A 238 7.84 -6.90 18.88
C LEU A 238 7.61 -5.58 19.63
N PRO A 239 8.03 -4.42 19.08
CA PRO A 239 7.82 -3.13 19.74
C PRO A 239 6.33 -2.88 20.01
N SER A 240 5.97 -2.43 21.21
CA SER A 240 4.57 -2.13 21.57
C SER A 240 3.90 -1.12 20.62
N GLU A 241 4.66 -0.14 20.13
CA GLU A 241 4.19 0.82 19.12
C GLU A 241 3.68 0.14 17.85
N PHE A 242 4.30 -0.97 17.42
CA PHE A 242 3.82 -1.75 16.27
C PHE A 242 2.45 -2.37 16.56
N ILE A 243 2.27 -2.93 17.76
CA ILE A 243 1.03 -3.55 18.19
C ILE A 243 -0.09 -2.51 18.26
N ASP A 244 0.19 -1.33 18.83
CA ASP A 244 -0.77 -0.22 18.89
C ASP A 244 -1.20 0.24 17.49
N LEU A 245 -0.26 0.32 16.54
CA LEU A 245 -0.55 0.64 15.15
C LEU A 245 -1.42 -0.43 14.48
N LEU A 246 -1.13 -1.70 14.72
CA LEU A 246 -1.89 -2.82 14.16
C LEU A 246 -3.33 -2.82 14.69
N VAL A 247 -3.50 -2.65 16.00
CA VAL A 247 -4.81 -2.57 16.68
C VAL A 247 -5.60 -1.35 16.22
N GLY A 248 -4.94 -0.21 16.03
CA GLY A 248 -5.56 1.02 15.52
C GLY A 248 -5.87 1.01 14.02
N SER A 249 -5.36 0.02 13.28
CA SER A 249 -5.58 -0.10 11.84
C SER A 249 -6.90 -0.83 11.50
N SER A 250 -7.33 -0.72 10.25
CA SER A 250 -8.46 -1.50 9.72
C SER A 250 -8.07 -2.93 9.31
N LEU A 251 -6.80 -3.33 9.44
CA LEU A 251 -6.31 -4.60 8.91
C LEU A 251 -6.94 -5.81 9.60
N VAL A 252 -6.99 -5.81 10.94
CA VAL A 252 -7.58 -6.92 11.70
C VAL A 252 -9.09 -7.06 11.39
N PRO A 253 -9.90 -5.99 11.44
CA PRO A 253 -11.30 -6.05 10.99
C PRO A 253 -11.46 -6.53 9.54
N ALA A 254 -10.57 -6.10 8.63
CA ALA A 254 -10.59 -6.51 7.23
C ALA A 254 -10.38 -8.02 7.08
N ILE A 255 -9.31 -8.55 7.69
CA ILE A 255 -9.00 -9.98 7.66
C ILE A 255 -10.14 -10.79 8.28
N CYS A 256 -10.67 -10.38 9.44
CA CYS A 256 -11.81 -11.04 10.07
C CYS A 256 -13.06 -11.02 9.18
N SER A 257 -13.32 -9.91 8.48
CA SER A 257 -14.43 -9.80 7.53
C SER A 257 -14.24 -10.75 6.35
N TYR A 258 -13.04 -10.81 5.77
CA TYR A 258 -12.75 -11.75 4.68
C TYR A 258 -12.94 -13.19 5.15
N LEU A 259 -12.30 -13.61 6.24
CA LEU A 259 -12.41 -14.97 6.77
C LEU A 259 -13.85 -15.37 7.13
N ARG A 260 -14.67 -14.42 7.61
CA ARG A 260 -16.08 -14.68 7.95
C ARG A 260 -16.97 -14.79 6.73
N ASN A 261 -16.70 -14.00 5.70
CA ASN A 261 -17.49 -13.97 4.47
C ASN A 261 -16.98 -14.97 3.43
N ASP A 262 -15.86 -15.66 3.70
CA ASP A 262 -15.23 -16.50 2.70
C ASP A 262 -15.95 -17.84 2.51
N SER A 263 -16.92 -17.82 1.60
CA SER A 263 -17.51 -19.02 1.01
C SER A 263 -16.51 -19.82 0.14
N VAL A 264 -15.28 -19.33 -0.10
CA VAL A 264 -14.24 -20.10 -0.83
C VAL A 264 -13.82 -21.36 -0.06
N LEU A 265 -13.84 -21.35 1.28
CA LEU A 265 -13.59 -22.55 2.08
C LEU A 265 -14.77 -23.55 2.05
N ASP A 266 -15.98 -23.11 1.68
CA ASP A 266 -17.15 -23.98 1.52
C ASP A 266 -17.22 -24.64 0.13
N MET A 267 -16.42 -24.19 -0.85
CA MET A 267 -16.34 -24.80 -2.19
C MET A 267 -15.33 -25.95 -2.30
N SER A 268 -14.57 -26.25 -1.24
CA SER A 268 -13.61 -27.37 -1.20
C SER A 268 -14.17 -28.65 -0.57
N ARG A 269 -15.50 -28.89 -0.61
CA ARG A 269 -16.13 -30.17 -0.22
C ARG A 269 -16.64 -30.95 -1.41
#